data_AF-A0A4P7ZQQ6-F1
#
_entry.id   AF-A0A4P7ZQQ6-F1
#
_cell.length_a   1.000
_cell.length_b   1.000
_cell.length_c   1.000
_cell.angle_alpha   90.00
_cell.angle_beta   90.00
_cell.angle_gamma   90.00
#
_symmetry.space_group_name_H-M   'P 1'
#
loop_
_entity.id
_entity.type
_entity.pdbx_description
1 polymer ?
#
loop_
_entity_poly.entity_id
_entity_poly.type
_entity_poly.pdbx_seq_one_letter_code
_entity_poly.pdbx_strand_id
1 'polypeptide(L)' 'MGEAKEQRLVVRTPRGSTIEHLESGDYRVCMASGECQTVTGLHRANDVMYWKESQRASGAAPPQHHG' A
#
# COMPACT_ATOMS: atom_id res chain seq x y z
N MET A 1 30.46 7.48 -0.88
CA MET A 1 30.09 6.10 -0.57
C MET A 1 28.74 5.89 -1.22
N GLY A 2 28.68 5.10 -2.29
CA GLY A 2 27.45 4.91 -3.06
C GLY A 2 26.44 4.16 -2.21
N GLU A 3 25.27 4.75 -2.00
CA GLU A 3 24.14 4.07 -1.38
C GLU A 3 23.86 2.83 -2.23
N ALA A 4 24.14 1.65 -1.69
CA ALA A 4 23.61 0.43 -2.24
C ALA A 4 22.10 0.62 -2.19
N LYS A 5 21.49 0.91 -3.35
CA LYS A 5 20.07 0.69 -3.56
C LYS A 5 19.88 -0.81 -3.40
N GLU A 6 19.77 -1.24 -2.14
CA GLU A 6 19.18 -2.49 -1.76
C GLU A 6 17.92 -2.58 -2.60
N GLN A 7 17.90 -3.54 -3.53
CA GLN A 7 16.78 -3.72 -4.43
C GLN A 7 15.65 -4.31 -3.58
N ARG A 8 15.03 -3.46 -2.77
CA ARG A 8 13.82 -3.80 -2.02
C ARG A 8 12.79 -4.13 -3.07
N LEU A 9 12.22 -5.32 -2.97
CA LEU A 9 11.11 -5.71 -3.81
C LEU A 9 9.98 -4.71 -3.54
N VAL A 10 9.68 -3.86 -4.53
CA VAL A 10 8.59 -2.90 -4.47
C VAL A 10 7.53 -3.34 -5.46
N VAL A 11 6.39 -3.81 -4.96
CA VAL A 11 5.18 -3.94 -5.76
C VAL A 11 4.50 -2.57 -5.78
N ARG A 12 4.09 -2.09 -6.95
CA ARG A 12 3.31 -0.84 -7.09
C ARG A 12 2.03 -1.11 -7.86
N THR A 13 0.89 -0.74 -7.29
CA THR A 13 -0.41 -0.85 -7.98
C THR A 13 -0.60 0.32 -8.95
N PRO A 14 -1.47 0.18 -9.98
CA PRO A 14 -1.83 1.29 -10.86
C PRO A 14 -2.40 2.51 -10.13
N ARG A 15 -2.96 2.31 -8.92
CA ARG A 15 -3.49 3.38 -8.07
C ARG A 15 -2.44 4.08 -7.24
N GLY A 16 -1.19 3.61 -7.26
CA GLY A 16 -0.05 4.22 -6.57
C GLY A 16 0.25 3.68 -5.18
N SER A 17 -0.44 2.62 -4.72
CA SER A 17 -0.10 1.95 -3.47
C SER A 17 1.14 1.07 -3.66
N THR A 18 1.94 0.85 -2.61
CA THR A 18 3.17 0.06 -2.66
C THR A 18 3.26 -0.99 -1.55
N ILE A 19 3.93 -2.11 -1.84
CA ILE A 19 4.44 -3.07 -0.84
C ILE A 19 5.95 -3.09 -0.99
N GLU A 20 6.67 -2.79 0.08
CA GLU A 20 8.13 -2.84 0.14
C GLU A 20 8.56 -3.95 1.10
N HIS A 21 9.43 -4.86 0.67
CA HIS A 21 10.06 -5.80 1.59
C HIS A 21 11.07 -5.06 2.49
N LEU A 22 10.96 -5.27 3.79
CA LEU A 22 11.92 -4.84 4.79
C LEU A 22 12.84 -6.02 5.15
N GLU A 23 13.46 -5.98 6.33
CA GLU A 23 14.24 -7.09 6.86
C GLU A 23 13.34 -8.08 7.61
N SER A 24 13.84 -9.30 7.83
CA SER A 24 13.22 -10.31 8.71
C SER A 24 11.79 -10.74 8.34
N GLY A 25 11.39 -10.61 7.07
CA GLY A 25 10.06 -11.02 6.59
C GLY A 25 8.95 -10.01 6.90
N ASP A 26 9.33 -8.80 7.31
CA ASP A 26 8.41 -7.67 7.43
C ASP A 26 8.25 -6.94 6.10
N TYR A 27 7.08 -6.34 5.91
CA TYR A 27 6.70 -5.62 4.72
C TYR A 27 6.05 -4.29 5.09
N ARG A 28 6.39 -3.23 4.37
CA ARG A 28 5.73 -1.93 4.48
C ARG A 28 4.72 -1.78 3.35
N VAL A 29 3.46 -1.57 3.71
CA VAL A 29 2.37 -1.28 2.77
C VAL A 29 2.08 0.22 2.84
N CYS A 30 2.31 0.96 1.78
CA CYS A 30 1.93 2.37 1.68
C CYS A 30 0.78 2.55 0.70
N MET A 31 -0.26 3.26 1.12
CA MET A 31 -1.38 3.62 0.26
C MET A 31 -1.03 4.85 -0.59
N ALA A 32 -1.74 5.06 -1.70
CA ALA A 32 -1.55 6.29 -2.48
C ALA A 32 -1.92 7.59 -1.72
N SER A 33 -2.59 7.48 -0.56
CA SER A 33 -2.82 8.61 0.37
C SER A 33 -1.56 9.02 1.14
N GLY A 34 -0.50 8.21 1.10
CA GLY A 34 0.72 8.39 1.91
C GLY A 34 0.68 7.64 3.25
N GLU A 35 -0.44 7.03 3.62
CA GLU A 35 -0.54 6.21 4.83
C GLU A 35 0.24 4.90 4.68
N CYS A 36 1.20 4.66 5.56
CA CYS A 36 2.01 3.45 5.57
C CYS A 36 1.75 2.59 6.81
N GLN A 37 1.80 1.28 6.63
CA GLN A 37 1.65 0.29 7.70
C GLN A 37 2.66 -0.85 7.50
N THR A 38 3.39 -1.20 8.57
CA THR A 38 4.26 -2.38 8.57
C THR A 38 3.47 -3.61 9.01
N VAL A 39 3.65 -4.73 8.31
CA VAL A 39 3.07 -6.03 8.65
C VAL A 39 4.08 -7.14 8.41
N THR A 40 4.00 -8.21 9.21
CA THR A 40 4.81 -9.40 9.01
C THR A 40 4.15 -10.34 7.99
N GLY A 41 4.94 -10.79 7.00
CA GLY A 41 4.53 -11.74 5.97
C GLY A 41 3.90 -11.12 4.73
N LEU A 42 4.33 -11.60 3.55
CA LEU A 42 3.88 -11.09 2.24
C LEU A 42 2.39 -11.29 2.00
N HIS A 43 1.81 -12.39 2.49
CA HIS A 43 0.38 -12.66 2.34
C HIS A 43 -0.46 -11.57 3.02
N ARG A 44 -0.14 -11.25 4.27
CA ARG A 44 -0.82 -10.18 5.02
C ARG A 44 -0.61 -8.80 4.38
N ALA A 45 0.57 -8.54 3.82
CA ALA A 45 0.83 -7.30 3.08
C ALA A 45 -0.10 -7.14 1.87
N ASN A 46 -0.33 -8.23 1.11
CA ASN A 46 -1.28 -8.24 -0.01
C ASN A 46 -2.72 -8.04 0.47
N ASP A 47 -3.15 -8.73 1.53
CA ASP A 47 -4.51 -8.58 2.07
C ASP A 47 -4.81 -7.14 2.50
N VAL A 48 -3.85 -6.52 3.21
CA VAL A 48 -3.99 -5.13 3.68
C VAL A 48 -4.08 -4.17 2.50
N MET A 49 -3.21 -4.33 1.49
CA MET A 49 -3.26 -3.50 0.28
C MET A 49 -4.61 -3.65 -0.42
N TYR A 50 -5.06 -4.88 -0.67
CA TYR A 50 -6.31 -5.14 -1.38
C TYR A 50 -7.54 -4.61 -0.62
N TRP A 51 -7.61 -4.83 0.69
CA TRP A 51 -8.72 -4.36 1.53
C TRP A 51 -8.81 -2.82 1.57
N LYS A 52 -7.67 -2.12 1.71
CA LYS A 52 -7.64 -0.65 1.72
C LYS A 52 -7.94 -0.06 0.33
N GLU A 53 -7.46 -0.68 -0.75
CA GLU A 53 -7.80 -0.24 -2.11
C GLU A 53 -9.28 -0.51 -2.46
N SER A 54 -9.86 -1.59 -1.96
CA SER A 54 -11.27 -1.92 -2.15
C SER A 54 -12.18 -0.91 -1.45
N GLN A 55 -11.89 -0.54 -0.20
CA GLN A 55 -12.65 0.50 0.50
C GLN A 55 -12.59 1.86 -0.20
N ARG A 56 -11.44 2.23 -0.75
CA ARG A 56 -11.32 3.46 -1.56
C ARG A 56 -12.15 3.39 -2.84
N ALA A 57 -12.24 2.24 -3.49
CA ALA A 57 -13.08 2.07 -4.68
C ALA A 57 -14.57 2.19 -4.35
N SER A 58 -14.97 1.77 -3.14
CA SER A 58 -16.33 1.90 -2.63
C SER A 58 -16.67 3.33 -2.16
N GLY A 59 -15.65 4.18 -1.97
CA GLY A 59 -15.79 5.63 -1.74
C GLY A 59 -16.14 6.40 -3.00
N ALA A 60 -17.15 5.94 -3.76
CA ALA A 60 -17.88 6.79 -4.68
C ALA A 60 -18.33 8.05 -3.92
N ALA A 61 -18.13 9.21 -4.53
CA ALA A 61 -18.38 10.52 -3.94
C ALA A 61 -19.68 10.55 -3.10
N PRO A 62 -19.71 11.25 -1.95
CA PRO A 62 -20.96 11.45 -1.23
C PRO A 62 -21.99 12.01 -2.22
N PRO A 63 -23.25 11.53 -2.21
CA PRO A 63 -24.28 12.08 -3.08
C PRO A 63 -24.35 13.58 -2.79
N GLN A 64 -24.04 14.39 -3.80
CA GLN A 64 -24.18 15.83 -3.73
C GLN A 64 -25.67 16.11 -3.61
N HIS A 65 -26.12 16.37 -2.38
CA HIS A 65 -27.49 16.77 -2.08
C HIS A 65 -27.65 18.21 -2.61
N HIS A 66 -28.00 18.34 -3.89
CA HIS A 66 -28.50 19.60 -4.45
C HIS A 66 -29.91 19.81 -3.91
N GLY A 67 -30.03 20.72 -2.94
CA GLY A 67 -31.28 21.35 -2.52
C GLY A 67 -31.27 22.81 -2.92
#